data_AF-A0A2U3R2Q9-F1
#
_entry.id   AF-A0A2U3R2Q9-F1
#
_cell.length_a   1.000
_cell.length_b   1.000
_cell.length_c   1.000
_cell.angle_alpha   90.00
_cell.angle_beta   90.00
_cell.angle_gamma   90.00
#
_symmetry.space_group_name_H-M   'P 1'
#
loop_
_entity.id
_entity.type
_entity.pdbx_description
1 polymer ?
#
loop_
_entity_poly.entity_id
_entity_poly.type
_entity_poly.pdbx_seq_one_letter_code
_entity_poly.pdbx_strand_id
1 'polypeptide(L)' 'MKADAKRFYDILPKRLNKYELNINEAKSQMIKSGRDNAANLAKQDKKIASYNFLRFTCY' A
#
# COMPACT_ATOMS: atom_id res chain seq x y z
N MET A 1 1.47 -12.41 -5.29
CA MET A 1 1.18 -11.33 -4.31
C MET A 1 1.83 -9.99 -4.64
N LYS A 2 3.17 -9.80 -4.59
CA LYS A 2 3.78 -8.49 -4.93
C LYS A 2 3.49 -8.05 -6.37
N ALA A 3 3.55 -8.98 -7.33
CA ALA A 3 3.28 -8.72 -8.74
C ALA A 3 1.82 -8.30 -8.98
N ASP A 4 0.87 -8.96 -8.30
CA ASP A 4 -0.56 -8.69 -8.45
C ASP A 4 -0.95 -7.33 -7.87
N ALA A 5 -0.41 -6.99 -6.69
CA ALA A 5 -0.64 -5.69 -6.06
C ALA A 5 -0.11 -4.54 -6.95
N LYS A 6 1.09 -4.70 -7.52
CA LYS A 6 1.65 -3.74 -8.47
C LYS A 6 0.79 -3.61 -9.72
N ARG A 7 0.41 -4.74 -10.33
CA ARG A 7 -0.46 -4.75 -11.51
C ARG A 7 -1.79 -4.06 -11.24
N PHE A 8 -2.39 -4.28 -10.06
CA PHE A 8 -3.61 -3.60 -9.66
C PHE A 8 -3.38 -2.09 -9.52
N TYR A 9 -2.33 -1.68 -8.82
CA TYR A 9 -1.98 -0.27 -8.62
C TYR A 9 -1.76 0.46 -9.95
N ASP A 10 -1.06 -0.16 -10.91
CA ASP A 10 -0.79 0.40 -12.23
C ASP A 10 -2.06 0.56 -13.10
N ILE A 11 -3.07 -0.31 -12.91
CA ILE A 11 -4.33 -0.29 -13.67
C ILE A 11 -5.37 0.65 -13.04
N LEU A 12 -5.30 0.88 -11.73
CA LEU A 12 -6.29 1.66 -10.98
C LEU A 12 -6.54 3.07 -11.56
N PRO A 13 -5.52 3.88 -11.94
CA PRO A 13 -5.75 5.20 -12.54
C PRO A 13 -6.60 5.13 -13.81
N LYS A 14 -6.35 4.12 -14.66
CA LYS A 14 -7.11 3.94 -15.92
C LYS A 14 -8.59 3.68 -15.66
N ARG A 15 -8.92 2.97 -14.57
CA ARG A 15 -10.30 2.67 -14.19
C ARG A 15 -11.00 3.87 -13.55
N LEU A 16 -10.27 4.66 -12.77
CA LEU A 16 -10.79 5.87 -12.13
C LEU A 16 -11.08 6.97 -13.16
N ASN A 17 -10.22 7.09 -14.18
CA ASN A 17 -10.38 8.07 -15.27
C ASN A 17 -11.72 7.90 -16.01
N LYS A 18 -12.26 6.69 -16.13
CA LYS A 18 -13.61 6.43 -16.67
C LYS A 18 -14.71 7.26 -15.97
N TYR A 19 -14.49 7.62 -14.72
CA TYR A 19 -15.39 8.43 -13.89
C TYR A 19 -14.83 9.83 -13.61
N GLU A 20 -13.87 10.29 -14.40
CA GLU A 20 -13.18 11.59 -14.24
C GLU A 20 -12.46 11.75 -12.89
N LEU A 21 -12.13 10.62 -12.25
CA LEU A 21 -11.40 10.57 -10.99
C LEU A 21 -9.91 10.34 -11.23
N ASN A 22 -9.08 10.99 -10.41
CA ASN A 22 -7.63 10.86 -10.45
C ASN A 22 -7.07 10.44 -9.08
N ILE A 23 -5.93 9.74 -9.12
CA ILE A 23 -5.19 9.37 -7.90
C ILE A 23 -4.38 10.58 -7.43
N ASN A 24 -4.38 10.84 -6.12
CA ASN A 24 -3.45 11.78 -5.52
C ASN A 24 -2.11 11.06 -5.27
N GLU A 25 -1.09 11.37 -6.08
CA GLU A 25 0.21 10.72 -6.04
C GLU A 25 0.97 10.95 -4.71
N ALA A 26 0.77 12.11 -4.08
CA ALA A 26 1.41 12.41 -2.79
C ALA A 26 0.81 11.61 -1.62
N LYS A 27 -0.44 11.13 -1.76
CA LYS A 27 -1.17 10.39 -0.72
C LYS A 27 -1.29 8.88 -1.00
N SER A 28 -0.95 8.46 -2.21
CA SER A 28 -1.17 7.09 -2.68
C SER A 28 0.15 6.36 -2.82
N GLN A 29 0.26 5.21 -2.16
CA GLN A 29 1.48 4.42 -2.17
C GLN A 29 1.15 2.95 -1.90
N MET A 30 2.00 2.05 -2.40
CA MET A 30 1.95 0.64 -2.03
C MET A 30 2.72 0.41 -0.73
N ILE A 31 2.05 -0.07 0.30
CA ILE A 31 2.64 -0.39 1.60
C ILE A 31 2.53 -1.90 1.83
N LYS A 32 3.64 -2.53 2.22
CA LYS A 32 3.65 -3.94 2.60
C LYS A 32 3.40 -4.05 4.10
N SER A 33 2.20 -4.48 4.47
CA SER A 33 1.80 -4.74 5.85
C SER A 33 1.88 -6.21 6.24
N GLY A 34 1.62 -6.51 7.51
CA GLY A 34 1.36 -7.85 8.02
C GLY A 34 2.48 -8.46 8.86
N ARG A 35 2.11 -9.50 9.62
CA ARG A 35 2.93 -10.15 10.66
C ARG A 35 4.28 -10.64 10.12
N ASP A 36 4.29 -11.30 8.97
CA ASP A 36 5.52 -11.84 8.40
C ASP A 36 6.48 -10.74 7.96
N ASN A 37 5.95 -9.64 7.42
CA ASN A 37 6.77 -8.50 7.05
C ASN A 37 7.35 -7.81 8.30
N ALA A 38 6.55 -7.67 9.35
CA ALA A 38 6.98 -7.11 10.62
C ALA A 38 8.09 -7.96 11.26
N ALA A 39 7.91 -9.27 11.33
CA ALA A 39 8.90 -10.19 11.87
C ALA A 39 10.23 -10.16 11.08
N ASN A 40 10.16 -10.05 9.75
CA ASN A 40 11.35 -9.96 8.91
C ASN A 40 12.09 -8.62 9.06
N LEU A 41 11.38 -7.50 9.21
CA LEU A 41 11.98 -6.20 9.44
C LEU A 41 12.55 -6.07 10.85
N ALA A 42 11.90 -6.65 11.86
CA ALA A 42 12.40 -6.71 13.23
C ALA A 42 13.75 -7.44 13.30
N LYS A 43 13.93 -8.52 12.54
CA LYS A 43 15.23 -9.22 12.39
C LYS A 43 16.33 -8.34 11.77
N GLN A 44 15.97 -7.25 11.11
CA GLN A 44 16.88 -6.30 10.47
C GLN A 44 17.00 -4.98 11.26
N ASP A 45 16.50 -4.93 12.50
CA ASP A 45 16.39 -3.72 13.33
C ASP A 45 15.64 -2.55 12.64
N LYS A 46 14.73 -2.88 11.72
CA LYS A 46 13.91 -1.92 10.98
C LYS A 46 12.47 -1.95 11.47
N LYS A 47 11.84 -0.78 11.51
CA LYS A 47 10.40 -0.64 11.79
C LYS A 47 9.59 -0.89 10.52
N ILE A 48 8.42 -1.50 10.68
CA ILE A 48 7.46 -1.67 9.59
C ILE A 48 6.76 -0.34 9.28
N ALA A 49 6.49 -0.10 8.00
CA ALA A 49 5.67 1.03 7.55
C ALA A 49 4.23 0.83 8.02
N SER A 50 3.58 1.92 8.43
CA SER A 50 2.17 1.89 8.87
C SER A 50 1.31 2.81 8.02
N TYR A 51 0.00 2.57 8.03
CA TYR A 51 -0.99 3.44 7.41
C TYR A 51 -2.27 3.47 8.23
N ASN A 52 -3.02 4.57 8.10
CA ASN A 52 -4.31 4.71 8.74
C ASN A 52 -5.41 4.25 7.80
N PHE A 53 -6.23 3.31 8.25
CA PHE A 53 -7.41 2.84 7.55
C PHE A 53 -8.62 2.94 8.47
N LEU A 54 -9.56 3.84 8.17
CA LEU A 54 -10.77 4.06 8.97
C LEU A 54 -10.49 4.29 10.47
N ARG A 55 -9.47 5.11 10.78
CA ARG A 55 -8.95 5.39 12.14
C ARG A 55 -8.24 4.23 12.85
N PHE A 56 -8.02 3.11 12.18
CA PHE A 56 -7.14 2.06 12.66
C PHE A 56 -5.74 2.24 12.08
N THR A 57 -4.72 2.13 12.92
CA THR A 57 -3.33 2.05 12.45
C THR A 57 -3.02 0.61 12.06
N CYS A 58 -2.76 0.39 10.78
CA CYS A 58 -2.37 -0.90 10.22
C CYS A 58 -0.85 -0.99 10.11
N TYR A 59 -0.32 -2.17 10.41
CA TYR A 59 1.11 -2.51 10.39
C TYR A 59 1.36 -3.68 9.46
#